data_AF-A0A7Y5NJ67-F1
#
_entry.id   AF-A0A7Y5NJ67-F1
#
_cell.length_a   1.000
_cell.length_b   1.000
_cell.length_c   1.000
_cell.angle_alpha   90.00
_cell.angle_beta   90.00
_cell.angle_gamma   90.00
#
_symmetry.space_group_name_H-M   'P 1'
#
loop_
_entity.id
_entity.type
_entity.pdbx_description
1 polymer ?
#
loop_
_entity_poly.entity_id
_entity_poly.type
_entity_poly.pdbx_seq_one_letter_code
_entity_poly.pdbx_strand_id
1 'polypeptide(L)'
;MRRFARLREIQQLDPVRDHVRIQHLSTGYEFPWDTVRALEIALYRTYCVPSISALLDRTGEFRHRTQQRYDDTSLIVAEMCKSGYESGRGREALERMNFIHGHFRISNEDYLYVLSTFIYEPIRWIDKFGWRKLCEQEKLGAYYFWREVGMRMGIKDIPPTFEAFEQFNLNYERDKFRFAETNQRVGAATRDLFASWFPRLFTPMVRHGIYAMLDEPMLQAFGFPRPWPFLPSLARFALKLRGKVVRFFPPRKKPHFFTDIRNRTYPHGYEISKLGPPRLRKAEAV
;
A
#
# COMPACT_ATOMS: atom_id res chain seq x y z
N MET A 1 6.58 -25.81 -12.96
CA MET A 1 6.32 -24.54 -13.70
C MET A 1 7.64 -23.87 -14.05
N ARG A 2 7.82 -23.41 -15.30
CA ARG A 2 8.97 -22.58 -15.70
C ARG A 2 8.87 -21.18 -15.07
N ARG A 3 9.99 -20.46 -14.89
CA ARG A 3 10.03 -19.13 -14.23
C ARG A 3 9.01 -18.12 -14.78
N PHE A 4 8.81 -18.11 -16.10
CA PHE A 4 7.89 -17.20 -16.80
C PHE A 4 6.52 -17.81 -17.14
N ALA A 5 6.16 -18.97 -16.58
CA ALA A 5 4.88 -19.60 -16.87
C ALA A 5 3.69 -18.72 -16.46
N ARG A 6 3.79 -18.09 -15.28
CA ARG A 6 2.76 -17.18 -14.76
C ARG A 6 2.64 -15.88 -15.56
N LEU A 7 3.78 -15.33 -15.99
CA LEU A 7 3.75 -14.16 -16.90
C LEU A 7 2.97 -14.48 -18.18
N ARG A 8 3.22 -15.65 -18.79
CA ARG A 8 2.49 -16.06 -20.00
C ARG A 8 0.99 -16.27 -19.74
N GLU A 9 0.63 -16.83 -18.59
CA GLU A 9 -0.78 -16.92 -18.17
C GLU A 9 -1.40 -15.51 -18.08
N ILE A 10 -0.76 -14.58 -17.36
CA ILE A 10 -1.28 -13.22 -17.18
C ILE A 10 -1.41 -12.48 -18.52
N GLN A 11 -0.47 -12.65 -19.45
CA GLN A 11 -0.51 -12.03 -20.78
C GLN A 11 -1.69 -12.50 -21.65
N GLN A 12 -2.31 -13.63 -21.32
CA GLN A 12 -3.48 -14.17 -22.01
C GLN A 12 -4.81 -13.76 -21.36
N LEU A 13 -4.76 -13.13 -20.18
CA LEU A 13 -5.95 -12.66 -19.47
C LEU A 13 -6.41 -11.31 -19.99
N ASP A 14 -7.73 -11.09 -19.97
CA ASP A 14 -8.34 -9.81 -20.31
C ASP A 14 -8.31 -8.90 -19.07
N PRO A 15 -7.65 -7.72 -19.12
CA PRO A 15 -7.50 -6.89 -17.94
C PRO A 15 -8.82 -6.28 -17.44
N VAL A 16 -9.88 -6.23 -18.24
CA VAL A 16 -11.19 -5.76 -17.78
C VAL A 16 -11.95 -6.88 -17.08
N ARG A 17 -11.99 -8.08 -17.67
CA ARG A 17 -12.77 -9.21 -17.13
C ARG A 17 -12.04 -9.99 -16.04
N ASP A 18 -10.72 -10.13 -16.17
CA ASP A 18 -9.91 -11.02 -15.35
C ASP A 18 -9.03 -10.27 -14.32
N HIS A 19 -9.27 -8.97 -14.08
CA HIS A 19 -8.43 -8.15 -13.21
C HIS A 19 -8.28 -8.72 -11.78
N VAL A 20 -9.31 -9.38 -11.24
CA VAL A 20 -9.20 -10.05 -9.92
C VAL A 20 -8.16 -11.17 -9.97
N ARG A 21 -8.15 -11.97 -11.04
CA ARG A 21 -7.17 -13.05 -11.24
C ARG A 21 -5.77 -12.48 -11.48
N ILE A 22 -5.65 -11.43 -12.29
CA ILE A 22 -4.39 -10.76 -12.57
C ILE A 22 -3.81 -10.18 -11.28
N GLN A 23 -4.61 -9.46 -10.49
CA GLN A 23 -4.22 -8.89 -9.21
C GLN A 23 -3.72 -10.00 -8.27
N HIS A 24 -4.50 -11.07 -8.09
CA HIS A 24 -4.12 -12.21 -7.26
C HIS A 24 -2.78 -12.83 -7.69
N LEU A 25 -2.57 -13.06 -8.99
CA LEU A 25 -1.33 -13.66 -9.49
C LEU A 25 -0.13 -12.73 -9.31
N SER A 26 -0.30 -11.46 -9.63
CA SER A 26 0.77 -10.46 -9.54
C SER A 26 1.19 -10.24 -8.09
N THR A 27 0.23 -10.00 -7.19
CA THR A 27 0.52 -9.71 -5.78
C THR A 27 0.84 -10.98 -4.98
N GLY A 28 0.16 -12.10 -5.24
CA GLY A 28 0.32 -13.32 -4.43
C GLY A 28 1.54 -14.17 -4.82
N TYR A 29 1.89 -14.20 -6.11
CA TYR A 29 2.92 -15.12 -6.61
C TYR A 29 4.16 -14.42 -7.14
N GLU A 30 3.98 -13.41 -7.99
CA GLU A 30 5.07 -12.80 -8.73
C GLU A 30 5.83 -11.77 -7.88
N PHE A 31 5.10 -10.92 -7.15
CA PHE A 31 5.62 -9.75 -6.45
C PHE A 31 5.10 -9.54 -5.01
N PRO A 32 4.95 -10.58 -4.16
CA PRO A 32 4.35 -10.40 -2.84
C PRO A 32 5.13 -9.46 -1.92
N TRP A 33 6.45 -9.62 -1.87
CA TRP A 33 7.29 -8.73 -1.06
C TRP A 33 7.31 -7.30 -1.62
N ASP A 34 7.42 -7.17 -2.94
CA ASP A 34 7.48 -5.87 -3.61
C ASP A 34 6.16 -5.10 -3.47
N THR A 35 5.02 -5.79 -3.57
CA THR A 35 3.69 -5.22 -3.35
C THR A 35 3.57 -4.65 -1.93
N VAL A 36 3.96 -5.42 -0.90
CA VAL A 36 3.89 -4.94 0.49
C VAL A 36 4.79 -3.71 0.69
N ARG A 37 6.04 -3.75 0.21
CA ARG A 37 6.96 -2.59 0.33
C ARG A 37 6.46 -1.36 -0.43
N ALA A 38 5.89 -1.55 -1.62
CA ALA A 38 5.35 -0.46 -2.40
C ALA A 38 4.13 0.18 -1.71
N LEU A 39 3.25 -0.63 -1.12
CA LEU A 39 2.09 -0.13 -0.40
C LEU A 39 2.45 0.56 0.92
N GLU A 40 3.56 0.19 1.58
CA GLU A 40 4.12 0.97 2.68
C GLU A 40 4.51 2.39 2.23
N ILE A 41 5.13 2.52 1.04
CA ILE A 41 5.44 3.83 0.45
C ILE A 41 4.16 4.57 0.05
N ALA A 42 3.19 3.88 -0.55
CA ALA A 42 1.88 4.45 -0.87
C ALA A 42 1.23 5.09 0.36
N LEU A 43 1.18 4.36 1.47
CA LEU A 43 0.68 4.88 2.75
C LEU A 43 1.43 6.15 3.19
N TYR A 44 2.77 6.14 3.14
CA TYR A 44 3.55 7.34 3.46
C TYR A 44 3.21 8.54 2.58
N ARG A 45 3.01 8.35 1.27
CA ARG A 45 2.64 9.42 0.34
C ARG A 45 1.33 10.09 0.77
N THR A 46 0.34 9.31 1.23
CA THR A 46 -0.91 9.86 1.75
C THR A 46 -0.73 10.78 2.95
N TYR A 47 0.31 10.58 3.77
CA TYR A 47 0.58 11.40 4.94
C TYR A 47 1.24 12.74 4.60
N CYS A 48 1.69 12.93 3.36
CA CYS A 48 2.27 14.19 2.87
C CYS A 48 1.20 15.24 2.54
N VAL A 49 -0.09 14.85 2.59
CA VAL A 49 -1.24 15.68 2.28
C VAL A 49 -1.85 16.19 3.60
N PRO A 50 -1.88 17.52 3.84
CA PRO A 50 -2.35 18.07 5.12
C PRO A 50 -3.79 17.69 5.51
N SER A 51 -4.73 17.62 4.56
CA SER A 51 -6.12 17.21 4.83
C SER A 51 -6.20 15.78 5.37
N ILE A 52 -5.46 14.87 4.73
CA ILE A 52 -5.40 13.45 5.10
C ILE A 52 -4.67 13.30 6.44
N SER A 53 -3.46 13.86 6.58
CA SER A 53 -2.66 13.70 7.80
C SER A 53 -3.35 14.30 9.02
N ALA A 54 -4.07 15.41 8.88
CA ALA A 54 -4.83 16.01 9.99
C ALA A 54 -5.97 15.09 10.45
N LEU A 55 -6.67 14.42 9.52
CA LEU A 55 -7.66 13.42 9.89
C LEU A 55 -6.99 12.24 10.62
N LEU A 56 -5.89 11.72 10.07
CA LEU A 56 -5.15 10.59 10.64
C LEU A 56 -4.62 10.89 12.04
N ASP A 57 -4.03 12.06 12.26
CA ASP A 57 -3.51 12.52 13.55
C ASP A 57 -4.64 12.63 14.59
N ARG A 58 -5.76 13.25 14.22
CA ARG A 58 -6.94 13.39 15.11
C ARG A 58 -7.57 12.06 15.51
N THR A 59 -7.36 10.98 14.76
CA THR A 59 -7.85 9.66 15.18
C THR A 59 -7.15 9.14 16.43
N GLY A 60 -5.91 9.59 16.69
CA GLY A 60 -5.04 9.08 17.76
C GLY A 60 -4.44 7.69 17.49
N GLU A 61 -4.84 7.01 16.41
CA GLU A 61 -4.39 5.64 16.11
C GLU A 61 -2.88 5.58 15.82
N PHE A 62 -2.31 6.59 15.15
CA PHE A 62 -0.86 6.66 14.93
C PHE A 62 -0.05 6.92 16.20
N ARG A 63 -0.66 7.50 17.24
CA ARG A 63 0.01 7.76 18.52
C ARG A 63 -0.07 6.56 19.47
N HIS A 64 -1.21 5.89 19.50
CA HIS A 64 -1.52 4.90 20.53
C HIS A 64 -1.49 3.45 20.04
N ARG A 65 -1.71 3.23 18.73
CA ARG A 65 -1.97 1.90 18.14
C ARG A 65 -1.33 1.77 16.76
N THR A 66 -0.14 2.34 16.56
CA THR A 66 0.51 2.43 15.24
C THR A 66 0.67 1.07 14.57
N GLN A 67 1.11 0.04 15.32
CA GLN A 67 1.26 -1.34 14.83
C GLN A 67 -0.10 -1.94 14.42
N GLN A 68 -1.12 -1.83 15.28
CA GLN A 68 -2.46 -2.35 14.97
C GLN A 68 -3.06 -1.65 13.75
N ARG A 69 -2.93 -0.32 13.65
CA ARG A 69 -3.41 0.43 12.48
C ARG A 69 -2.75 -0.06 11.19
N TYR A 70 -1.43 -0.26 11.22
CA TYR A 70 -0.67 -0.79 10.08
C TYR A 70 -1.15 -2.18 9.70
N ASP A 71 -1.30 -3.07 10.68
CA ASP A 71 -1.74 -4.45 10.47
C ASP A 71 -3.18 -4.51 9.94
N ASP A 72 -4.11 -3.75 10.54
CA ASP A 72 -5.52 -3.69 10.13
C ASP A 72 -5.67 -3.26 8.67
N THR A 73 -4.96 -2.19 8.28
CA THR A 73 -4.99 -1.68 6.91
C THR A 73 -4.40 -2.71 5.94
N SER A 74 -3.26 -3.30 6.30
CA SER A 74 -2.58 -4.29 5.47
C SER A 74 -3.40 -5.57 5.29
N LEU A 75 -4.11 -6.00 6.34
CA LEU A 75 -5.01 -7.16 6.28
C LEU A 75 -6.22 -6.88 5.39
N ILE A 76 -6.91 -5.75 5.56
CA ILE A 76 -8.05 -5.36 4.71
C ILE A 76 -7.66 -5.36 3.23
N VAL A 77 -6.55 -4.71 2.89
CA VAL A 77 -6.06 -4.63 1.51
C VAL A 77 -5.65 -6.00 0.98
N ALA A 78 -4.96 -6.80 1.79
CA ALA A 78 -4.51 -8.13 1.37
C ALA A 78 -5.67 -9.11 1.18
N GLU A 79 -6.73 -9.02 1.98
CA GLU A 79 -7.94 -9.84 1.79
C GLU A 79 -8.61 -9.54 0.45
N MET A 80 -8.72 -8.25 0.07
CA MET A 80 -9.26 -7.88 -1.24
C MET A 80 -8.37 -8.39 -2.38
N CYS A 81 -7.04 -8.19 -2.30
CA CYS A 81 -6.11 -8.68 -3.33
C CYS A 81 -6.07 -10.22 -3.43
N LYS A 82 -6.30 -10.91 -2.32
CA LYS A 82 -6.26 -12.39 -2.27
C LYS A 82 -7.59 -13.00 -2.73
N SER A 83 -8.71 -12.46 -2.28
CA SER A 83 -10.02 -13.09 -2.39
C SER A 83 -10.96 -12.37 -3.37
N GLY A 84 -10.52 -11.28 -3.99
CA GLY A 84 -11.37 -10.39 -4.79
C GLY A 84 -12.23 -9.49 -3.89
N TYR A 85 -13.31 -8.95 -4.42
CA TYR A 85 -14.20 -8.03 -3.68
C TYR A 85 -15.69 -8.38 -3.81
N GLU A 86 -16.04 -9.44 -4.53
CA GLU A 86 -17.43 -9.80 -4.82
C GLU A 86 -18.06 -10.70 -3.75
N SER A 87 -17.28 -11.55 -3.10
CA SER A 87 -17.77 -12.52 -2.13
C SER A 87 -16.73 -12.88 -1.06
N GLY A 88 -17.20 -13.60 -0.03
CA GLY A 88 -16.38 -14.11 1.06
C GLY A 88 -15.56 -13.03 1.77
N ARG A 89 -14.34 -13.40 2.17
CA ARG A 89 -13.43 -12.54 2.94
C ARG A 89 -13.07 -11.23 2.25
N GLY A 90 -13.00 -11.25 0.91
CA GLY A 90 -12.72 -10.06 0.12
C GLY A 90 -13.83 -9.01 0.22
N ARG A 91 -15.09 -9.48 0.10
CA ARG A 91 -16.27 -8.62 0.31
C ARG A 91 -16.39 -8.13 1.75
N GLU A 92 -16.19 -9.01 2.73
CA GLU A 92 -16.19 -8.63 4.15
C GLU A 92 -15.15 -7.53 4.44
N ALA A 93 -13.97 -7.61 3.84
CA ALA A 93 -12.91 -6.61 4.00
C ALA A 93 -13.29 -5.26 3.40
N LEU A 94 -13.91 -5.27 2.21
CA LEU A 94 -14.42 -4.07 1.55
C LEU A 94 -15.57 -3.42 2.36
N GLU A 95 -16.53 -4.21 2.83
CA GLU A 95 -17.62 -3.74 3.69
C GLU A 95 -17.07 -3.15 5.00
N ARG A 96 -16.06 -3.80 5.60
CA ARG A 96 -15.40 -3.27 6.80
C ARG A 96 -14.67 -1.96 6.53
N MET A 97 -13.98 -1.84 5.40
CA MET A 97 -13.34 -0.61 4.99
C MET A 97 -14.36 0.52 4.82
N ASN A 98 -15.48 0.25 4.13
CA ASN A 98 -16.57 1.21 3.95
C ASN A 98 -17.17 1.64 5.29
N PHE A 99 -17.40 0.69 6.20
CA PHE A 99 -17.88 0.99 7.55
C PHE A 99 -16.92 1.94 8.28
N ILE A 100 -15.63 1.63 8.33
CA ILE A 100 -14.63 2.48 9.01
C ILE A 100 -14.58 3.87 8.39
N HIS A 101 -14.50 3.93 7.06
CA HIS A 101 -14.40 5.19 6.33
C HIS A 101 -15.68 6.04 6.42
N GLY A 102 -16.87 5.43 6.49
CA GLY A 102 -18.15 6.13 6.62
C GLY A 102 -18.30 6.94 7.92
N HIS A 103 -17.46 6.68 8.93
CA HIS A 103 -17.41 7.47 10.17
C HIS A 103 -16.62 8.78 10.05
N PHE A 104 -16.01 9.05 8.89
CA PHE A 104 -15.19 10.23 8.67
C PHE A 104 -15.67 11.01 7.44
N ARG A 105 -15.61 12.34 7.54
CA ARG A 105 -15.84 13.22 6.38
C ARG A 105 -14.54 13.33 5.59
N ILE A 106 -14.40 12.50 4.56
CA ILE A 106 -13.27 12.49 3.63
C ILE A 106 -13.75 13.08 2.30
N SER A 107 -12.96 13.98 1.71
CA SER A 107 -13.31 14.57 0.42
C SER A 107 -13.18 13.53 -0.70
N ASN A 108 -13.97 13.67 -1.77
CA ASN A 108 -13.85 12.77 -2.93
C ASN A 108 -12.46 12.86 -3.58
N GLU A 109 -11.86 14.05 -3.60
CA GLU A 109 -10.51 14.28 -4.13
C GLU A 109 -9.45 13.49 -3.35
N ASP A 110 -9.53 13.50 -2.01
CA ASP A 110 -8.62 12.73 -1.15
C ASP A 110 -8.83 11.22 -1.34
N TYR A 111 -10.09 10.77 -1.50
CA TYR A 111 -10.39 9.37 -1.83
C TYR A 111 -9.76 8.95 -3.16
N LEU A 112 -9.94 9.76 -4.21
CA LEU A 112 -9.35 9.50 -5.53
C LEU A 112 -7.83 9.42 -5.43
N TYR A 113 -7.20 10.34 -4.70
CA TYR A 113 -5.76 10.33 -4.52
C TYR A 113 -5.30 9.06 -3.80
N VAL A 114 -5.89 8.73 -2.65
CA VAL A 114 -5.52 7.52 -1.91
C VAL A 114 -5.73 6.27 -2.76
N LEU A 115 -6.85 6.17 -3.48
CA LEU A 115 -7.13 5.04 -4.39
C LEU A 115 -6.05 4.91 -5.48
N SER A 116 -5.66 6.04 -6.09
CA SER A 116 -4.62 6.06 -7.12
C SER A 116 -3.28 5.50 -6.62
N THR A 117 -2.93 5.73 -5.34
CA THR A 117 -1.66 5.23 -4.79
C THR A 117 -1.60 3.70 -4.75
N PHE A 118 -2.74 3.01 -4.62
CA PHE A 118 -2.79 1.54 -4.66
C PHE A 118 -2.53 0.96 -6.07
N ILE A 119 -2.68 1.79 -7.11
CA ILE A 119 -2.41 1.42 -8.51
C ILE A 119 -0.96 1.77 -8.85
N TYR A 120 -0.59 3.04 -8.75
CA TYR A 120 0.63 3.55 -9.37
C TYR A 120 1.88 3.28 -8.55
N GLU A 121 1.81 3.29 -7.21
CA GLU A 121 3.00 3.06 -6.40
C GLU A 121 3.53 1.62 -6.52
N PRO A 122 2.70 0.56 -6.48
CA PRO A 122 3.13 -0.79 -6.82
C PRO A 122 3.72 -0.90 -8.23
N ILE A 123 3.11 -0.25 -9.23
CA ILE A 123 3.60 -0.29 -10.61
C ILE A 123 5.00 0.35 -10.71
N ARG A 124 5.15 1.58 -10.22
CA ARG A 124 6.42 2.33 -10.22
C ARG A 124 7.51 1.59 -9.46
N TRP A 125 7.17 1.00 -8.31
CA TRP A 125 8.09 0.21 -7.51
C TRP A 125 8.56 -1.04 -8.26
N ILE A 126 7.63 -1.84 -8.76
CA ILE A 126 7.94 -3.13 -9.40
C ILE A 126 8.72 -2.92 -10.70
N ASP A 127 8.36 -1.93 -11.52
CA ASP A 127 9.10 -1.63 -12.75
C ASP A 127 10.55 -1.19 -12.48
N LYS A 128 10.83 -0.64 -11.30
CA LYS A 128 12.16 -0.17 -10.89
C LYS A 128 12.99 -1.22 -10.15
N PHE A 129 12.35 -2.03 -9.31
CA PHE A 129 13.03 -2.92 -8.34
C PHE A 129 12.62 -4.39 -8.41
N GLY A 130 11.51 -4.69 -9.08
CA GLY A 130 11.05 -6.04 -9.29
C GLY A 130 12.05 -6.89 -10.07
N TRP A 131 11.95 -8.21 -9.93
CA TRP A 131 12.81 -9.15 -10.66
C TRP A 131 12.53 -9.17 -12.18
N ARG A 132 11.37 -8.65 -12.57
CA ARG A 132 10.96 -8.29 -13.93
C ARG A 132 10.03 -7.07 -13.85
N LYS A 133 9.89 -6.36 -14.97
CA LYS A 133 8.86 -5.33 -15.13
C LYS A 133 7.46 -5.94 -15.20
N LEU A 134 6.45 -5.14 -14.88
CA LEU A 134 5.06 -5.50 -15.10
C LEU A 134 4.74 -5.49 -16.59
N CYS A 135 3.95 -6.47 -17.05
CA CYS A 135 3.37 -6.40 -18.38
C CYS A 135 2.13 -5.49 -18.40
N GLU A 136 1.63 -5.16 -19.59
CA GLU A 136 0.50 -4.26 -19.76
C GLU A 136 -0.76 -4.79 -19.05
N GLN A 137 -1.03 -6.10 -19.14
CA GLN A 137 -2.14 -6.76 -18.46
C GLN A 137 -2.07 -6.59 -16.94
N GLU A 138 -0.89 -6.62 -16.33
CA GLU A 138 -0.74 -6.39 -14.89
C GLU A 138 -1.04 -4.94 -14.51
N LYS A 139 -0.59 -3.97 -15.33
CA LYS A 139 -0.84 -2.54 -15.08
C LYS A 139 -2.32 -2.21 -15.21
N LEU A 140 -2.94 -2.64 -16.30
CA LEU A 140 -4.36 -2.43 -16.54
C LEU A 140 -5.23 -3.25 -15.56
N GLY A 141 -4.84 -4.48 -15.24
CA GLY A 141 -5.50 -5.30 -14.23
C GLY A 141 -5.52 -4.64 -12.85
N ALA A 142 -4.39 -4.07 -12.41
CA ALA A 142 -4.36 -3.29 -11.16
C ALA A 142 -5.28 -2.07 -11.22
N TYR A 143 -5.30 -1.34 -12.35
CA TYR A 143 -6.18 -0.19 -12.55
C TYR A 143 -7.66 -0.59 -12.48
N TYR A 144 -8.10 -1.60 -13.21
CA TYR A 144 -9.50 -2.04 -13.20
C TYR A 144 -9.90 -2.62 -11.84
N PHE A 145 -9.01 -3.39 -11.19
CA PHE A 145 -9.26 -3.91 -9.85
C PHE A 145 -9.55 -2.78 -8.84
N TRP A 146 -8.66 -1.79 -8.76
CA TRP A 146 -8.85 -0.70 -7.82
C TRP A 146 -9.95 0.27 -8.23
N ARG A 147 -10.21 0.45 -9.53
CA ARG A 147 -11.39 1.20 -10.00
C ARG A 147 -12.69 0.56 -9.51
N GLU A 148 -12.84 -0.76 -9.63
CA GLU A 148 -14.02 -1.49 -9.16
C GLU A 148 -14.17 -1.45 -7.63
N VAL A 149 -13.05 -1.50 -6.89
CA VAL A 149 -13.05 -1.26 -5.44
C VAL A 149 -13.53 0.16 -5.15
N GLY A 150 -12.97 1.18 -5.82
CA GLY A 150 -13.33 2.58 -5.61
C GLY A 150 -14.81 2.88 -5.90
N MET A 151 -15.37 2.30 -6.97
CA MET A 151 -16.79 2.40 -7.29
C MET A 151 -17.66 1.82 -6.16
N ARG A 152 -17.29 0.68 -5.58
CA ARG A 152 -18.00 0.05 -4.45
C ARG A 152 -17.78 0.79 -3.12
N MET A 153 -16.77 1.64 -3.03
CA MET A 153 -16.60 2.59 -1.93
C MET A 153 -17.44 3.86 -2.10
N GLY A 154 -18.14 4.02 -3.23
CA GLY A 154 -18.90 5.23 -3.55
C GLY A 154 -18.04 6.41 -3.99
N ILE A 155 -16.78 6.17 -4.37
CA ILE A 155 -15.89 7.20 -4.91
C ILE A 155 -16.40 7.61 -6.29
N LYS A 156 -16.56 8.91 -6.50
CA LYS A 156 -17.10 9.51 -7.71
C LYS A 156 -15.98 9.98 -8.63
N ASP A 157 -16.30 10.12 -9.90
CA ASP A 157 -15.43 10.75 -10.90
C ASP A 157 -14.02 10.11 -11.01
N ILE A 158 -13.95 8.78 -10.84
CA ILE A 158 -12.71 8.03 -11.06
C ILE A 158 -12.30 8.19 -12.52
N PRO A 159 -11.10 8.72 -12.83
CA PRO A 159 -10.74 9.03 -14.19
C PRO A 159 -10.79 7.77 -15.09
N PRO A 160 -11.32 7.89 -16.31
CA PRO A 160 -11.80 6.75 -17.10
C PRO A 160 -10.69 5.94 -17.77
N THR A 161 -9.45 6.42 -17.77
CA THR A 161 -8.30 5.72 -18.33
C THR A 161 -7.15 5.63 -17.34
N PHE A 162 -6.27 4.65 -17.58
CA PHE A 162 -5.04 4.45 -16.81
C PHE A 162 -4.18 5.73 -16.78
N GLU A 163 -4.00 6.38 -17.93
CA GLU A 163 -3.14 7.56 -18.10
C GLU A 163 -3.77 8.79 -17.45
N ALA A 164 -5.09 8.98 -17.59
CA ALA A 164 -5.78 10.11 -16.98
C ALA A 164 -5.72 10.04 -15.45
N PHE A 165 -5.86 8.84 -14.88
CA PHE A 165 -5.78 8.69 -13.43
C PHE A 165 -4.33 8.77 -12.91
N GLU A 166 -3.33 8.39 -13.71
CA GLU A 166 -1.92 8.63 -13.39
C GLU A 166 -1.60 10.13 -13.37
N GLN A 167 -2.09 10.86 -14.38
CA GLN A 167 -1.89 12.30 -14.46
C GLN A 167 -2.57 13.03 -13.30
N PHE A 168 -3.77 12.58 -12.90
CA PHE A 168 -4.43 13.08 -11.69
C PHE A 168 -3.56 12.84 -10.45
N ASN A 169 -3.04 11.62 -10.24
CA ASN A 169 -2.16 11.30 -9.11
C ASN A 169 -0.95 12.25 -9.06
N LEU A 170 -0.24 12.42 -10.17
CA LEU A 170 0.95 13.27 -10.26
C LEU A 170 0.63 14.76 -10.00
N ASN A 171 -0.46 15.27 -10.57
CA ASN A 171 -0.90 16.65 -10.36
C ASN A 171 -1.30 16.88 -8.90
N TYR A 172 -2.07 15.96 -8.32
CA TYR A 172 -2.52 16.04 -6.94
C TYR A 172 -1.33 16.11 -5.97
N GLU A 173 -0.29 15.28 -6.15
CA GLU A 173 0.91 15.35 -5.31
C GLU A 173 1.64 16.68 -5.44
N ARG A 174 1.87 17.16 -6.67
CA ARG A 174 2.52 18.46 -6.92
C ARG A 174 1.77 19.59 -6.22
N ASP A 175 0.45 19.56 -6.26
CA ASP A 175 -0.40 20.66 -5.81
C ASP A 175 -0.64 20.61 -4.29
N LYS A 176 -0.71 19.40 -3.69
CA LYS A 176 -1.14 19.22 -2.29
C LYS A 176 -0.02 18.82 -1.32
N PHE A 177 1.11 18.28 -1.78
CA PHE A 177 2.22 17.94 -0.88
C PHE A 177 2.83 19.20 -0.29
N ARG A 178 2.61 19.42 1.00
CA ARG A 178 3.09 20.59 1.72
C ARG A 178 3.42 20.17 3.13
N PHE A 179 4.39 20.86 3.75
CA PHE A 179 4.69 20.63 5.14
C PHE A 179 3.48 20.94 6.03
N ALA A 180 3.21 20.04 6.98
CA ALA A 180 2.31 20.28 8.10
C ALA A 180 2.81 19.49 9.32
N GLU A 181 2.59 20.01 10.52
CA GLU A 181 3.00 19.31 11.75
C GLU A 181 2.32 17.94 11.89
N THR A 182 1.07 17.81 11.41
CA THR A 182 0.33 16.54 11.38
C THR A 182 1.01 15.53 10.47
N ASN A 183 1.55 15.95 9.31
CA ASN A 183 2.36 15.08 8.44
C ASN A 183 3.57 14.57 9.22
N GLN A 184 4.31 15.47 9.87
CA GLN A 184 5.52 15.12 10.61
C GLN A 184 5.21 14.11 11.73
N ARG A 185 4.16 14.33 12.52
CA ARG A 185 3.75 13.42 13.61
C ARG A 185 3.38 12.03 13.10
N VAL A 186 2.50 11.96 12.08
CA VAL A 186 2.04 10.69 11.50
C VAL A 186 3.19 9.95 10.80
N GLY A 187 4.01 10.66 10.04
CA GLY A 187 5.19 10.11 9.40
C GLY A 187 6.22 9.61 10.41
N ALA A 188 6.47 10.36 11.49
CA ALA A 188 7.44 9.98 12.52
C ALA A 188 6.98 8.74 13.29
N ALA A 189 5.68 8.66 13.61
CA ALA A 189 5.09 7.48 14.22
C ALA A 189 5.28 6.24 13.35
N THR A 190 5.04 6.36 12.04
CA THR A 190 5.23 5.23 11.10
C THR A 190 6.71 4.86 10.95
N ARG A 191 7.61 5.85 10.94
CA ARG A 191 9.06 5.62 10.88
C ARG A 191 9.52 4.85 12.12
N ASP A 192 9.04 5.26 13.28
CA ASP A 192 9.40 4.65 14.55
C ASP A 192 8.77 3.26 14.71
N LEU A 193 7.59 3.02 14.15
CA LEU A 193 7.03 1.69 14.00
C LEU A 193 7.98 0.79 13.20
N PHE A 194 8.40 1.20 12.01
CA PHE A 194 9.30 0.39 11.19
C PHE A 194 10.65 0.15 11.87
N ALA A 195 11.20 1.16 12.55
CA ALA A 195 12.43 1.02 13.30
C ALA A 195 12.28 0.05 14.49
N SER A 196 11.10 0.00 15.13
CA SER A 196 10.83 -0.90 16.27
C SER A 196 10.88 -2.39 15.91
N TRP A 197 10.82 -2.73 14.62
CA TRP A 197 10.95 -4.11 14.14
C TRP A 197 12.38 -4.63 14.18
N PHE A 198 13.36 -3.74 14.40
CA PHE A 198 14.79 -4.05 14.48
C PHE A 198 15.29 -3.94 15.92
N PRO A 199 16.43 -4.59 16.25
CA PRO A 199 17.07 -4.41 17.55
C PRO A 199 17.37 -2.92 17.82
N ARG A 200 17.13 -2.47 19.06
CA ARG A 200 17.21 -1.05 19.44
C ARG A 200 18.53 -0.37 19.05
N LEU A 201 19.64 -1.11 19.09
CA LEU A 201 20.97 -0.63 18.71
C LEU A 201 21.03 -0.06 17.28
N PHE A 202 20.25 -0.60 16.34
CA PHE A 202 20.26 -0.17 14.93
C PHE A 202 19.24 0.92 14.59
N THR A 203 18.44 1.36 15.57
CA THR A 203 17.35 2.34 15.35
C THR A 203 17.79 3.60 14.59
N PRO A 204 18.92 4.26 14.91
CA PRO A 204 19.34 5.46 14.17
C PRO A 204 19.64 5.17 12.70
N MET A 205 20.34 4.06 12.41
CA MET A 205 20.66 3.63 11.06
C MET A 205 19.40 3.30 10.27
N VAL A 206 18.44 2.58 10.88
CA VAL A 206 17.17 2.23 10.24
C VAL A 206 16.36 3.49 9.91
N ARG A 207 16.33 4.49 10.80
CA ARG A 207 15.67 5.78 10.52
C ARG A 207 16.27 6.49 9.30
N HIS A 208 17.60 6.55 9.20
CA HIS A 208 18.27 7.11 8.02
C HIS A 208 17.99 6.28 6.75
N GLY A 209 17.93 4.95 6.88
CA GLY A 209 17.54 4.06 5.79
C GLY A 209 16.11 4.32 5.30
N ILE A 210 15.15 4.57 6.21
CA ILE A 210 13.78 4.93 5.87
C ILE A 210 13.76 6.26 5.11
N TYR A 211 14.47 7.29 5.58
CA TYR A 211 14.54 8.57 4.85
C TYR A 211 15.16 8.42 3.46
N ALA A 212 16.11 7.51 3.29
CA ALA A 212 16.73 7.22 1.98
C ALA A 212 15.77 6.58 0.98
N MET A 213 14.64 6.05 1.44
CA MET A 213 13.58 5.48 0.61
C MET A 213 12.51 6.50 0.23
N LEU A 214 12.47 7.67 0.88
CA LEU A 214 11.52 8.75 0.58
C LEU A 214 12.10 9.65 -0.51
N ASP A 215 11.24 10.12 -1.42
CA ASP A 215 11.63 11.13 -2.39
C ASP A 215 11.68 12.54 -1.77
N GLU A 216 12.26 13.49 -2.50
CA GLU A 216 12.45 14.85 -1.99
C GLU A 216 11.11 15.55 -1.64
N PRO A 217 10.04 15.47 -2.46
CA PRO A 217 8.73 16.00 -2.08
C PRO A 217 8.21 15.43 -0.75
N MET A 218 8.36 14.12 -0.52
CA MET A 218 7.96 13.50 0.75
C MET A 218 8.80 14.02 1.92
N LEU A 219 10.13 14.07 1.77
CA LEU A 219 11.03 14.58 2.82
C LEU A 219 10.65 16.02 3.23
N GLN A 220 10.36 16.87 2.24
CA GLN A 220 9.92 18.26 2.47
C GLN A 220 8.54 18.31 3.13
N ALA A 221 7.57 17.53 2.66
CA ALA A 221 6.22 17.50 3.23
C ALA A 221 6.18 16.95 4.67
N PHE A 222 7.13 16.10 5.05
CA PHE A 222 7.29 15.65 6.43
C PHE A 222 8.16 16.56 7.30
N GLY A 223 8.98 17.42 6.70
CA GLY A 223 10.04 18.12 7.41
C GLY A 223 11.07 17.14 8.01
N PHE A 224 11.37 16.05 7.29
CA PHE A 224 12.37 15.08 7.71
C PHE A 224 13.77 15.50 7.30
N PRO A 225 14.81 15.11 8.07
CA PRO A 225 16.18 15.40 7.69
C PRO A 225 16.52 14.64 6.42
N ARG A 226 17.37 15.26 5.58
CA ARG A 226 17.93 14.57 4.43
C ARG A 226 18.78 13.38 4.89
N PRO A 227 18.66 12.21 4.25
CA PRO A 227 19.54 11.08 4.51
C PRO A 227 20.98 11.42 4.09
N TRP A 228 21.94 10.61 4.52
CA TRP A 228 23.30 10.74 4.02
C TRP A 228 23.33 10.59 2.47
N PRO A 229 24.10 11.41 1.73
CA PRO A 229 23.97 11.52 0.28
C PRO A 229 24.10 10.20 -0.51
N PHE A 230 24.86 9.24 0.00
CA PHE A 230 25.07 7.95 -0.66
C PHE A 230 23.94 6.92 -0.39
N LEU A 231 23.17 7.08 0.70
CA LEU A 231 22.19 6.09 1.13
C LEU A 231 21.07 5.85 0.11
N PRO A 232 20.45 6.88 -0.52
CA PRO A 232 19.41 6.65 -1.53
C PRO A 232 19.93 5.86 -2.74
N SER A 233 21.16 6.10 -3.16
CA SER A 233 21.79 5.37 -4.27
C SER A 233 22.11 3.93 -3.88
N LEU A 234 22.63 3.73 -2.67
CA LEU A 234 22.89 2.39 -2.13
C LEU A 234 21.61 1.58 -1.98
N ALA A 235 20.54 2.16 -1.43
CA ALA A 235 19.26 1.49 -1.24
C ALA A 235 18.65 1.08 -2.59
N ARG A 236 18.65 1.97 -3.59
CA ARG A 236 18.21 1.66 -4.96
C ARG A 236 19.05 0.54 -5.59
N PHE A 237 20.36 0.56 -5.40
CA PHE A 237 21.25 -0.49 -5.90
C PHE A 237 20.94 -1.85 -5.24
N ALA A 238 20.83 -1.89 -3.92
CA ALA A 238 20.51 -3.09 -3.16
C ALA A 238 19.17 -3.70 -3.58
N LEU A 239 18.14 -2.87 -3.76
CA LEU A 239 16.80 -3.32 -4.22
C LEU A 239 16.85 -3.88 -5.64
N LYS A 240 17.58 -3.24 -6.56
CA LYS A 240 17.77 -3.75 -7.93
C LYS A 240 18.54 -5.08 -7.92
N LEU A 241 19.57 -5.18 -7.10
CA LEU A 241 20.35 -6.41 -6.95
C LEU A 241 19.47 -7.54 -6.40
N ARG A 242 18.66 -7.28 -5.36
CA ARG A 242 17.66 -8.22 -4.85
C ARG A 242 16.74 -8.71 -5.98
N GLY A 243 16.17 -7.81 -6.77
CA GLY A 243 15.34 -8.17 -7.92
C GLY A 243 16.06 -9.12 -8.89
N LYS A 244 17.30 -8.80 -9.26
CA LYS A 244 18.13 -9.67 -10.12
C LYS A 244 18.38 -11.05 -9.51
N VAL A 245 18.67 -11.13 -8.21
CA VAL A 245 18.88 -12.42 -7.51
C VAL A 245 17.58 -13.24 -7.49
N VAL A 246 16.45 -12.61 -7.16
CA VAL A 246 15.13 -13.27 -7.10
C VAL A 246 14.74 -13.91 -8.45
N ARG A 247 15.20 -13.37 -9.58
CA ARG A 247 14.98 -13.94 -10.91
C ARG A 247 15.47 -15.38 -11.04
N PHE A 248 16.54 -15.75 -10.33
CA PHE A 248 17.15 -17.08 -10.40
C PHE A 248 16.53 -18.10 -9.46
N PHE A 249 15.68 -17.67 -8.52
CA PHE A 249 14.97 -18.59 -7.63
C PHE A 249 13.81 -19.31 -8.34
N PRO A 250 13.45 -20.52 -7.87
CA PRO A 250 12.29 -21.23 -8.41
C PRO A 250 10.99 -20.41 -8.22
N PRO A 251 10.04 -20.49 -9.16
CA PRO A 251 8.76 -19.81 -9.01
C PRO A 251 7.99 -20.36 -7.81
N ARG A 252 7.31 -19.49 -7.05
CA ARG A 252 6.51 -19.87 -5.87
C ARG A 252 5.44 -20.89 -6.23
N LYS A 253 5.27 -21.97 -5.48
CA LYS A 253 4.19 -22.94 -5.74
C LYS A 253 2.85 -22.56 -5.08
N LYS A 254 2.92 -21.82 -3.97
CA LYS A 254 1.77 -21.31 -3.22
C LYS A 254 1.80 -19.77 -3.22
N PRO A 255 0.65 -19.09 -3.17
CA PRO A 255 0.63 -17.65 -3.01
C PRO A 255 1.20 -17.27 -1.63
N HIS A 256 1.62 -16.02 -1.49
CA HIS A 256 2.18 -15.48 -0.25
C HIS A 256 1.66 -14.07 -0.01
N PHE A 257 0.44 -13.97 0.52
CA PHE A 257 -0.16 -12.70 0.89
C PHE A 257 0.20 -12.30 2.32
N PHE A 258 -0.03 -11.03 2.66
CA PHE A 258 0.12 -10.54 4.04
C PHE A 258 -0.82 -11.27 5.03
N THR A 259 -1.93 -11.82 4.55
CA THR A 259 -2.84 -12.68 5.33
C THR A 259 -2.22 -14.03 5.70
N ASP A 260 -1.18 -14.47 4.98
CA ASP A 260 -0.58 -15.81 5.11
C ASP A 260 0.63 -15.83 6.05
N ILE A 261 1.03 -14.66 6.58
CA ILE A 261 2.15 -14.51 7.49
C ILE A 261 1.66 -14.30 8.93
N ARG A 262 2.48 -14.69 9.90
CA ARG A 262 2.19 -14.44 11.31
C ARG A 262 2.14 -12.92 11.55
N ASN A 263 0.95 -12.43 11.88
CA ASN A 263 0.72 -11.01 12.13
C ASN A 263 1.21 -10.60 13.54
N ARG A 264 1.76 -9.39 13.67
CA ARG A 264 2.31 -8.89 14.95
C ARG A 264 1.21 -8.54 15.95
N THR A 265 0.13 -7.91 15.48
CA THR A 265 -1.04 -7.59 16.31
C THR A 265 -1.92 -8.82 16.55
N TYR A 266 -2.05 -9.71 15.57
CA TYR A 266 -2.97 -10.84 15.57
C TYR A 266 -2.24 -12.20 15.42
N PRO A 267 -1.42 -12.63 16.38
CA PRO A 267 -0.59 -13.83 16.25
C PRO A 267 -1.39 -15.14 16.19
N HIS A 268 -2.66 -15.12 16.61
CA HIS A 268 -3.58 -16.27 16.62
C HIS A 268 -4.70 -16.15 15.58
N GLY A 269 -4.56 -15.23 14.61
CA GLY A 269 -5.59 -14.93 13.62
C GLY A 269 -6.44 -13.72 13.99
N TYR A 270 -7.27 -13.28 13.04
CA TYR A 270 -8.10 -12.09 13.12
C TYR A 270 -9.47 -12.35 12.50
N GLU A 271 -10.48 -11.63 13.00
CA GLU A 271 -11.80 -11.52 12.39
C GLU A 271 -11.89 -10.19 11.65
N ILE A 272 -12.35 -10.20 10.40
CA ILE A 272 -12.39 -8.99 9.57
C ILE A 272 -13.28 -7.91 10.19
N SER A 273 -14.43 -8.31 10.76
CA SER A 273 -15.34 -7.42 11.50
C SER A 273 -14.68 -6.71 12.69
N LYS A 274 -13.62 -7.29 13.27
CA LYS A 274 -12.90 -6.72 14.42
C LYS A 274 -11.70 -5.85 14.04
N LEU A 275 -11.36 -5.71 12.77
CA LEU A 275 -10.26 -4.84 12.31
C LEU A 275 -10.66 -3.36 12.43
N GLY A 276 -9.72 -2.49 12.74
CA GLY A 276 -9.95 -1.05 12.84
C GLY A 276 -10.11 -0.53 14.28
N PRO A 277 -10.35 0.79 14.43
CA PRO A 277 -10.29 1.46 15.73
C PRO A 277 -11.26 0.85 16.77
N PRO A 278 -10.81 0.58 18.01
CA PRO A 278 -11.66 0.02 19.07
C PRO A 278 -12.94 0.81 19.34
N ARG A 279 -12.87 2.15 19.20
CA ARG A 279 -14.03 3.05 19.40
C ARG A 279 -15.16 2.81 18.41
N LEU A 280 -14.84 2.39 17.18
CA LEU A 280 -15.85 2.12 16.15
C LEU A 280 -16.52 0.75 16.38
N ARG A 281 -15.79 -0.22 16.95
CA ARG A 281 -16.36 -1.53 17.34
C ARG A 281 -17.42 -1.44 18.44
N LYS A 282 -17.27 -0.48 19.36
CA LYS A 282 -18.25 -0.26 20.43
C LYS A 282 -19.57 0.30 19.90
N ALA A 283 -19.53 1.05 18.80
CA ALA A 283 -20.73 1.58 18.15
C ALA A 283 -21.53 0.49 17.40
N GLU A 284 -20.95 -0.69 17.16
CA GLU A 284 -21.65 -1.86 16.57
C GLU A 284 -22.38 -2.70 17.62
N ALA A 285 -22.10 -2.49 18.93
CA ALA A 285 -22.64 -3.28 20.03
C ALA A 285 -23.85 -2.61 20.74
N VAL A 286 -24.36 -1.52 20.17
CA VAL A 286 -25.52 -0.75 20.63
C VAL A 286 -26.50 -0.65 19.47
#